data_AF-A0A0E0D9V8-F1
#
_entry.id   AF-A0A0E0D9V8-F1
#
_cell.length_a   1.000
_cell.length_b   1.000
_cell.length_c   1.000
_cell.angle_alpha   90.00
_cell.angle_beta   90.00
_cell.angle_gamma   90.00
#
_symmetry.space_group_name_H-M   'P 1'
#
loop_
_entity.id
_entity.type
_entity.pdbx_description
1 polymer ?
#
loop_
_entity_poly.entity_id
_entity_poly.type
_entity_poly.pdbx_seq_one_letter_code
_entity_poly.pdbx_strand_id
1 'polypeptide(L)'
;MGKPPRAMTPVEEVDLSAVRYQSPSLQAPHLTGFSLRAFVWLMESPLFGRLLTSVLKSQNNITRMLQDTVIPERPMYRPEYPPQDFVVRD
;
A
#
# COMPACT_ATOMS: atom_id res chain seq x y z
N MET A 1 -2.41 14.91 20.94
CA MET A 1 -3.43 14.88 19.88
C MET A 1 -2.74 14.59 18.56
N GLY A 2 -3.06 13.48 17.90
CA GLY A 2 -2.45 13.07 16.62
C GLY A 2 -2.94 13.94 15.46
N LYS A 3 -2.18 13.97 14.36
CA LYS A 3 -2.57 14.69 13.14
C LYS A 3 -3.86 14.10 12.57
N PRO A 4 -4.79 14.92 12.05
CA PRO A 4 -6.01 14.41 11.41
C PRO A 4 -5.65 13.53 10.20
N PRO A 5 -6.47 12.51 9.88
CA PRO A 5 -6.26 11.66 8.72
C PRO A 5 -6.26 12.49 7.44
N ARG A 6 -5.40 12.13 6.49
CA ARG A 6 -5.27 12.83 5.22
C ARG A 6 -6.43 12.44 4.32
N ALA A 7 -7.26 13.40 3.93
CA ALA A 7 -8.27 13.17 2.91
C ALA A 7 -7.65 13.20 1.50
N MET A 8 -7.96 12.20 0.68
CA MET A 8 -7.64 12.21 -0.75
C MET A 8 -8.77 12.90 -1.52
N THR A 9 -8.41 13.55 -2.63
CA THR A 9 -9.38 14.04 -3.62
C THR A 9 -9.92 12.85 -4.42
N PRO A 10 -11.21 12.87 -4.79
CA PRO A 10 -11.78 11.85 -5.67
C PRO A 10 -11.00 11.73 -6.98
N VAL A 11 -10.90 10.52 -7.52
CA VAL A 11 -10.14 10.24 -8.74
C VAL A 11 -10.61 11.09 -9.95
N GLU A 12 -11.90 11.40 -10.04
CA GLU A 12 -12.49 12.19 -11.12
C GLU A 12 -12.03 13.66 -11.12
N GLU A 13 -11.57 14.17 -9.98
CA GLU A 13 -11.19 15.57 -9.78
C GLU A 13 -9.66 15.80 -9.86
N VAL A 14 -8.88 14.75 -10.07
CA VAL A 14 -7.41 14.84 -10.10
C VAL A 14 -6.93 15.43 -11.42
N ASP A 15 -6.19 16.54 -11.34
CA ASP A 15 -5.51 17.14 -12.49
C ASP A 15 -4.28 16.33 -12.91
N LEU A 16 -4.39 15.61 -14.03
CA LEU A 16 -3.33 14.76 -14.59
C LEU A 16 -2.07 15.53 -14.97
N SER A 17 -2.16 16.84 -15.28
CA SER A 17 -1.00 17.65 -15.66
C SER A 17 -0.07 17.96 -14.48
N ALA A 18 -0.62 17.96 -13.26
CA ALA A 18 0.10 18.21 -12.02
C ALA A 18 0.65 16.95 -11.35
N VAL A 19 0.21 15.75 -11.76
CA VAL A 19 0.62 14.48 -11.14
C VAL A 19 2.07 14.16 -11.51
N ARG A 20 2.92 14.04 -10.48
CA ARG A 20 4.30 13.57 -10.64
C ARG A 20 4.41 12.10 -10.28
N TYR A 21 5.21 11.38 -11.04
CA TYR A 21 5.58 10.01 -10.71
C TYR A 21 6.30 9.96 -9.36
N GLN A 22 5.82 9.11 -8.45
CA GLN A 22 6.47 8.80 -7.19
C GLN A 22 7.01 7.38 -7.27
N SER A 23 8.32 7.23 -7.12
CA SER A 23 8.93 5.90 -7.02
C SER A 23 8.49 5.20 -5.74
N PRO A 24 8.19 3.89 -5.78
CA PRO A 24 7.83 3.15 -4.58
C PRO A 24 9.01 3.15 -3.61
N SER A 25 8.78 3.66 -2.39
CA SER A 25 9.74 3.65 -1.29
C SER A 25 9.63 2.33 -0.53
N LEU A 26 10.03 1.23 -1.16
CA LEU A 26 10.07 -0.07 -0.50
C LEU A 26 11.43 -0.25 0.20
N GLN A 27 11.41 -0.37 1.53
CA GLN A 27 12.58 -0.68 2.34
C GLN A 27 12.36 -2.02 3.06
N ALA A 28 13.26 -2.95 2.79
CA ALA A 28 13.30 -4.25 3.45
C ALA A 28 14.75 -4.72 3.61
N PRO A 29 15.09 -5.41 4.71
CA PRO A 29 16.43 -5.98 4.88
C PRO A 29 16.61 -7.18 3.95
N HIS A 30 17.76 -7.26 3.28
CA HIS A 30 18.16 -8.45 2.53
C HIS A 30 18.91 -9.39 3.49
N LEU A 31 18.29 -10.50 3.87
CA LEU A 31 18.83 -11.47 4.83
C LEU A 31 18.93 -12.85 4.19
N THR A 32 20.03 -13.56 4.46
CA THR A 32 20.27 -14.93 3.98
C THR A 32 20.88 -15.81 5.07
N GLY A 33 20.74 -17.13 4.92
CA GLY A 33 21.33 -18.12 5.83
C GLY A 33 20.82 -18.01 7.27
N PHE A 34 21.75 -17.99 8.22
CA PHE A 34 21.42 -17.94 9.65
C PHE A 34 20.66 -16.67 10.05
N SER A 35 20.99 -15.53 9.43
CA SER A 35 20.35 -14.24 9.73
C SER A 35 18.86 -14.26 9.36
N LEU A 36 18.51 -14.89 8.23
CA LEU A 36 17.13 -15.09 7.81
C LEU A 36 16.39 -15.99 8.80
N ARG A 37 17.01 -17.09 9.24
CA ARG A 37 16.40 -18.03 10.21
C ARG A 37 16.08 -17.34 11.53
N ALA A 38 17.01 -16.54 12.07
CA ALA A 38 16.78 -15.79 13.30
C ALA A 38 15.66 -14.74 13.13
N PHE A 39 15.63 -14.05 11.99
CA PHE A 39 14.59 -13.07 11.67
C PHE A 39 13.20 -13.68 11.59
N VAL A 40 13.06 -14.84 10.91
CA VAL A 40 11.78 -15.56 10.83
C VAL A 40 11.33 -16.01 12.22
N TRP A 41 12.23 -16.58 13.02
CA TRP A 41 11.91 -16.98 14.40
C TRP A 41 11.42 -15.80 15.25
N LEU A 42 12.02 -14.62 15.08
CA LEU A 42 11.58 -13.40 15.74
C LEU A 42 10.20 -12.93 15.24
N MET A 43 9.94 -12.99 13.92
CA MET A 43 8.65 -12.65 13.33
C MET A 43 7.52 -13.58 13.77
N GLU A 44 7.81 -14.87 13.95
CA GLU A 44 6.83 -15.87 14.38
C GLU A 44 6.61 -15.87 15.89
N SER A 45 7.46 -15.18 16.65
CA SER A 45 7.31 -15.09 18.10
C SER A 45 6.01 -14.31 18.48
N PRO A 46 5.26 -14.76 19.51
CA PRO A 46 3.98 -14.14 19.88
C PRO A 46 4.07 -12.66 20.29
N LEU A 47 5.22 -12.26 20.86
CA LEU A 47 5.45 -10.91 21.39
C LEU A 47 6.14 -10.01 20.36
N PHE A 48 7.26 -10.44 19.78
CA PHE A 48 8.06 -9.59 18.92
C PHE A 48 7.55 -9.53 17.48
N GLY A 49 6.82 -10.55 17.01
CA GLY A 49 6.29 -10.60 15.65
C GLY A 49 5.37 -9.43 15.31
N ARG A 50 4.46 -9.09 16.23
CA ARG A 50 3.53 -7.96 16.06
C ARG A 50 4.25 -6.63 16.04
N LEU A 51 5.26 -6.45 16.90
CA LEU A 51 6.03 -5.21 16.97
C LEU A 51 6.86 -5.01 15.69
N LEU A 52 7.56 -6.05 15.26
CA LEU A 52 8.41 -6.02 14.06
C LEU A 52 7.59 -5.76 12.79
N THR A 53 6.45 -6.44 12.64
CA THR A 53 5.55 -6.23 11.50
C THR A 53 4.93 -4.83 11.50
N SER A 54 4.62 -4.26 12.67
CA SER A 54 4.15 -2.88 12.80
C SER A 54 5.21 -1.88 12.32
N VAL A 55 6.47 -2.06 12.73
CA VAL A 55 7.58 -1.19 12.32
C VAL A 55 7.80 -1.26 10.81
N LEU A 56 7.85 -2.47 10.23
CA LEU A 56 8.04 -2.66 8.79
C LEU A 56 6.91 -2.03 7.97
N LYS A 57 5.64 -2.17 8.41
CA LYS A 57 4.48 -1.53 7.76
C LYS A 57 4.56 -0.01 7.83
N SER A 58 4.99 0.53 8.97
CA SER A 58 5.15 1.98 9.15
C SER A 58 6.28 2.56 8.29
N GLN A 59 7.41 1.85 8.15
CA GLN A 59 8.53 2.28 7.32
C GLN A 59 8.17 2.36 5.83
N ASN A 60 7.29 1.46 5.37
CA ASN A 60 6.85 1.37 3.98
C ASN A 60 5.57 2.18 3.67
N ASN A 61 5.20 3.14 4.54
CA ASN A 61 3.99 3.98 4.40
C ASN A 61 2.65 3.22 4.31
N ILE A 62 2.62 1.90 4.57
CA ILE A 62 1.42 1.06 4.47
C ILE A 62 0.39 1.49 5.50
N THR A 63 0.83 1.69 6.75
CA THR A 63 -0.04 2.15 7.86
C THR A 63 -0.68 3.50 7.51
N ARG A 64 0.12 4.42 6.97
CA ARG A 64 -0.35 5.75 6.59
C ARG A 64 -1.39 5.70 5.48
N MET A 65 -1.17 4.88 4.46
CA MET A 65 -2.07 4.75 3.31
C MET A 65 -3.39 4.07 3.70
N LEU A 66 -3.36 3.03 4.52
CA LEU A 66 -4.54 2.21 4.81
C LEU A 66 -5.32 2.64 6.05
N GLN A 67 -4.67 3.29 7.03
CA GLN A 67 -5.29 3.66 8.31
C GLN A 67 -5.42 5.17 8.49
N ASP A 68 -4.45 5.96 8.02
CA ASP A 68 -4.43 7.42 8.22
C ASP A 68 -4.92 8.21 7.01
N THR A 69 -5.48 7.56 5.99
CA THR A 69 -5.94 8.20 4.76
C THR A 69 -7.40 7.88 4.50
N VAL A 70 -8.19 8.91 4.21
CA VAL A 70 -9.59 8.77 3.78
C VAL A 70 -9.62 8.67 2.26
N ILE A 71 -10.05 7.51 1.76
CA ILE A 71 -10.23 7.19 0.35
C ILE A 71 -11.73 7.30 0.06
N PRO A 72 -12.20 8.28 -0.73
CA PRO A 72 -13.63 8.52 -0.95
C PRO A 72 -14.30 7.48 -1.87
N GLU A 73 -13.52 6.70 -2.61
CA GLU A 73 -14.02 5.71 -3.56
C GLU A 73 -14.60 4.46 -2.88
N ARG A 74 -15.64 3.89 -3.50
CA ARG A 74 -16.19 2.59 -3.08
C ARG A 74 -15.21 1.45 -3.44
N PRO A 75 -15.14 0.37 -2.63
CA PRO A 75 -14.26 -0.75 -2.93
C PRO A 75 -14.72 -1.52 -4.18
N MET A 76 -13.79 -1.77 -5.09
CA MET A 76 -13.97 -2.67 -6.23
C MET A 76 -13.20 -3.98 -5.95
N TYR A 77 -13.91 -5.02 -5.50
CA TYR A 77 -13.30 -6.30 -5.12
C TYR A 77 -12.91 -7.19 -6.30
N ARG A 78 -13.55 -6.98 -7.45
CA ARG A 78 -13.32 -7.68 -8.70
C ARG A 78 -13.33 -6.65 -9.83
N PRO A 79 -12.59 -6.86 -10.92
CA PRO A 79 -12.62 -5.95 -12.05
C PRO A 79 -14.04 -5.81 -12.62
N GLU A 80 -14.54 -4.58 -12.72
CA GLU A 80 -15.79 -4.22 -13.38
C GLU A 80 -15.43 -3.53 -14.71
N TYR A 81 -15.63 -4.23 -15.83
CA TYR A 81 -15.30 -3.69 -17.15
C TYR A 81 -16.54 -3.09 -17.82
N PRO A 82 -16.47 -1.85 -18.34
CA PRO A 82 -17.54 -1.32 -19.18
C PRO A 82 -17.62 -2.10 -20.51
N PRO A 83 -18.75 -2.03 -21.23
CA PRO A 83 -18.87 -2.58 -22.58
C PRO A 83 -17.74 -2.06 -23.47
N GLN A 84 -17.09 -2.97 -24.20
CA GLN A 84 -16.04 -2.62 -25.16
C GLN A 84 -16.62 -2.63 -26.57
N ASP A 85 -16.31 -1.60 -27.35
CA ASP A 85 -16.65 -1.58 -28.76
C ASP A 85 -15.85 -2.67 -29.49
N PHE A 86 -16.54 -3.65 -30.04
CA PHE A 86 -15.93 -4.62 -30.94
C PHE A 86 -15.64 -3.91 -32.28
N VAL A 87 -14.40 -3.44 -32.45
CA VAL A 87 -13.91 -3.04 -33.78
C VAL A 87 -13.71 -4.31 -34.59
N VAL A 88 -14.74 -4.72 -35.33
CA VAL A 88 -14.61 -5.72 -36.41
C VAL A 88 -13.66 -5.11 -37.42
N ARG A 89 -12.44 -5.66 -37.51
CA ARG A 89 -11.50 -5.30 -38.56
C ARG A 89 -11.90 -6.10 -39.81
N ASP A 90 -12.52 -5.43 -40.76
CA ASP A 90 -12.72 -5.91 -42.13
C ASP A 90 -11.42 -5.83 -42.95
#